data_AF-A0A2W0B0I5-F1
#
_entry.id   AF-A0A2W0B0I5-F1
#
_cell.length_a   1.000
_cell.length_b   1.000
_cell.length_c   1.000
_cell.angle_alpha   90.00
_cell.angle_beta   90.00
_cell.angle_gamma   90.00
#
_symmetry.space_group_name_H-M   'P 1'
#
loop_
_entity.id
_entity.type
_entity.pdbx_description
1 polymer ?
#
loop_
_entity_poly.entity_id
_entity_poly.type
_entity_poly.pdbx_seq_one_letter_code
_entity_poly.pdbx_strand_id
1 'polypeptide(L)'
;MSDARFSRPMFTVRGIRELCVVQQSRAGSRPADGFFVSYWRLLVEYPEILTWEKLWNDGQKRAYENIYRTAKSIRPYIQVGWHIWHNNSFSPFYRAEQDYTDFRKYSDFLKVVMYNNCGGPRLASYVKSVSRTMFADFSPDEVLAMMYKIQNYKEADLQQLQHRGLSANYLERETRWALAGSDGVKIWPGIDIDIPTGSDEKKTEPDDVRESVRAAFRAGAQGLVLWRKYSEMRLANLRAAGEAVRA
;
A
#
# COMPACT_ATOMS: atom_id res chain seq x y z
N MET A 1 -36.53 21.46 -33.97
CA MET A 1 -35.52 22.30 -33.29
C MET A 1 -35.95 22.50 -31.84
N SER A 2 -34.97 22.61 -30.93
CA SER A 2 -35.02 22.67 -29.45
C SER A 2 -35.26 21.30 -28.78
N ASP A 3 -34.24 20.44 -28.71
CA ASP A 3 -33.08 20.48 -27.79
C ASP A 3 -33.45 20.10 -26.34
N ALA A 4 -33.69 18.79 -26.15
CA ALA A 4 -33.74 18.15 -24.84
C ALA A 4 -32.31 18.13 -24.27
N ARG A 5 -31.96 19.17 -23.52
CA ARG A 5 -30.72 19.22 -22.74
C ARG A 5 -30.69 18.05 -21.78
N PHE A 6 -29.88 17.05 -22.10
CA PHE A 6 -29.36 16.06 -21.18
C PHE A 6 -28.91 16.76 -19.90
N SER A 7 -29.64 16.58 -18.81
CA SER A 7 -29.17 16.91 -17.48
C SER A 7 -27.93 16.04 -17.22
N ARG A 8 -26.74 16.65 -17.31
CA ARG A 8 -25.48 16.03 -16.88
C ARG A 8 -25.66 15.44 -15.48
N PRO A 9 -24.98 14.35 -15.11
CA PRO A 9 -25.04 13.81 -13.76
C PRO A 9 -24.44 14.84 -12.79
N MET A 10 -25.29 15.69 -12.21
CA MET A 10 -24.92 16.84 -11.37
C MET A 10 -24.52 16.40 -9.96
N PHE A 11 -24.96 15.21 -9.53
CA PHE A 11 -24.64 14.65 -8.22
C PHE A 11 -23.16 14.26 -8.10
N THR A 12 -22.58 13.62 -9.12
CA THR A 12 -21.20 13.09 -9.09
C THR A 12 -20.14 14.17 -8.82
N VAL A 13 -20.40 15.42 -9.21
CA VAL A 13 -19.46 16.54 -9.04
C VAL A 13 -19.59 17.21 -7.67
N ARG A 14 -20.75 17.09 -7.00
CA ARG A 14 -21.01 17.81 -5.74
C ARG A 14 -20.21 17.18 -4.59
N GLY A 15 -20.32 15.86 -4.37
CA GLY A 15 -19.53 15.19 -3.34
C GLY A 15 -18.01 15.38 -3.50
N ILE A 16 -17.51 15.40 -4.74
CA ILE A 16 -16.09 15.65 -5.04
C ILE A 16 -15.68 17.09 -4.69
N ARG A 17 -16.57 18.07 -4.83
CA ARG A 17 -16.32 19.46 -4.41
C ARG A 17 -16.36 19.61 -2.89
N GLU A 18 -17.23 18.88 -2.20
CA GLU A 18 -17.34 18.90 -0.74
C GLU A 18 -16.17 18.18 -0.02
N LEU A 19 -15.39 17.34 -0.73
CA LEU A 19 -14.10 16.85 -0.24
C LEU A 19 -13.08 17.98 0.08
N CYS A 20 -13.41 19.24 -0.20
CA CYS A 20 -12.77 20.43 0.38
C CYS A 20 -12.69 20.42 1.91
N VAL A 21 -13.39 19.55 2.64
CA VAL A 21 -13.13 19.32 4.08
C VAL A 21 -11.66 18.95 4.35
N VAL A 22 -10.97 18.29 3.42
CA VAL A 22 -9.51 18.08 3.51
C VAL A 22 -8.75 19.43 3.49
N GLN A 23 -9.21 20.38 2.68
CA GLN A 23 -8.64 21.73 2.64
C GLN A 23 -8.98 22.53 3.91
N GLN A 24 -10.21 22.41 4.42
CA GLN A 24 -10.64 23.05 5.68
C GLN A 24 -9.85 22.51 6.88
N SER A 25 -9.60 21.19 6.91
CA SER A 25 -8.74 20.55 7.93
C SER A 25 -7.33 21.11 7.89
N ARG A 26 -6.77 21.25 6.70
CA ARG A 26 -5.45 21.87 6.50
C ARG A 26 -5.42 23.37 6.81
N ALA A 27 -6.56 24.04 6.75
CA ALA A 27 -6.72 25.44 7.14
C ALA A 27 -6.96 25.63 8.66
N GLY A 28 -7.01 24.55 9.45
CA GLY A 28 -7.15 24.60 10.91
C GLY A 28 -8.59 24.87 11.41
N SER A 29 -9.58 24.86 10.52
CA SER A 29 -10.99 25.04 10.91
C SER A 29 -11.57 23.72 11.38
N ARG A 30 -11.59 23.49 12.70
CA ARG A 30 -12.14 22.26 13.29
C ARG A 30 -13.67 22.23 13.17
N PRO A 31 -14.26 21.19 12.57
CA PRO A 31 -15.72 21.00 12.57
C PRO A 31 -16.27 20.75 13.97
N ALA A 32 -17.52 21.15 14.23
CA ALA A 32 -18.16 20.99 15.54
C ALA A 32 -18.18 19.53 16.04
N ASP A 33 -18.45 18.57 15.14
CA ASP A 33 -18.49 17.13 15.46
C ASP A 33 -17.13 16.43 15.35
N GLY A 34 -16.06 17.19 15.07
CA GLY A 34 -14.73 16.64 14.78
C GLY A 34 -14.53 16.21 13.32
N PHE A 35 -13.28 15.91 12.98
CA PHE A 35 -12.84 15.65 11.61
C PHE A 35 -13.32 14.29 11.08
N PHE A 36 -13.21 13.23 11.88
CA PHE A 36 -13.60 11.89 11.44
C PHE A 36 -15.10 11.78 11.20
N VAL A 37 -15.93 12.31 12.11
CA VAL A 37 -17.40 12.31 11.97
C VAL A 37 -17.80 13.14 10.75
N SER A 38 -17.18 14.30 10.54
CA SER A 38 -17.47 15.14 9.37
C SER A 38 -17.07 14.46 8.07
N TYR A 39 -15.92 13.78 8.03
CA TYR A 39 -15.50 12.98 6.88
C TYR A 39 -16.48 11.83 6.61
N TRP A 40 -16.88 11.08 7.64
CA TRP A 40 -17.82 9.98 7.49
C TRP A 40 -19.20 10.45 7.02
N ARG A 41 -19.67 11.59 7.53
CA ARG A 41 -20.92 12.23 7.09
C ARG A 41 -20.89 12.52 5.59
N LEU A 42 -19.78 13.02 5.06
CA LEU A 42 -19.64 13.23 3.61
C LEU A 42 -19.80 11.93 2.81
N LEU A 43 -19.22 10.82 3.28
CA LEU A 43 -19.36 9.52 2.59
C LEU A 43 -20.81 9.00 2.63
N VAL A 44 -21.54 9.26 3.72
CA VAL A 44 -22.95 8.85 3.86
C VAL A 44 -23.88 9.75 3.04
N GLU A 45 -23.63 11.06 3.02
CA GLU A 45 -24.43 12.03 2.27
C GLU A 45 -24.17 11.95 0.75
N TYR A 46 -22.93 11.65 0.37
CA TYR A 46 -22.46 11.56 -1.02
C TYR A 46 -21.81 10.19 -1.30
N PRO A 47 -22.60 9.08 -1.32
CA PRO A 47 -22.07 7.73 -1.55
C PRO A 47 -21.44 7.55 -2.95
N GLU A 48 -21.71 8.45 -3.89
CA GLU A 48 -21.02 8.51 -5.18
C GLU A 48 -19.50 8.65 -5.05
N ILE A 49 -18.98 9.18 -3.93
CA ILE A 49 -17.54 9.28 -3.67
C ILE A 49 -16.92 7.87 -3.60
N LEU A 50 -17.54 6.98 -2.81
CA LEU A 50 -17.10 5.58 -2.72
C LEU A 50 -17.38 4.82 -4.03
N THR A 51 -18.45 5.17 -4.73
CA THR A 51 -18.76 4.57 -6.04
C THR A 51 -17.71 4.94 -7.08
N TRP A 52 -17.20 6.17 -7.06
CA TRP A 52 -16.12 6.63 -7.93
C TRP A 52 -14.80 5.93 -7.63
N GLU A 53 -14.44 5.80 -6.34
CA GLU A 53 -13.25 5.05 -5.92
C GLU A 53 -13.34 3.59 -6.37
N LYS A 54 -14.51 2.96 -6.18
CA LYS A 54 -14.78 1.61 -6.66
C LYS A 54 -14.66 1.50 -8.18
N LEU A 55 -15.21 2.45 -8.94
CA LEU A 55 -15.13 2.46 -10.40
C LEU A 55 -13.67 2.46 -10.87
N TRP A 56 -12.79 3.24 -10.22
CA TRP A 56 -11.36 3.28 -10.54
C TRP A 56 -10.69 1.93 -10.28
N ASN A 57 -10.93 1.35 -9.10
CA ASN A 57 -10.37 0.06 -8.73
C ASN A 57 -10.88 -1.08 -9.62
N ASP A 58 -12.18 -1.15 -9.89
CA ASP A 58 -12.79 -2.15 -10.78
C ASP A 58 -12.26 -2.00 -12.21
N GLY A 59 -12.07 -0.77 -12.69
CA GLY A 59 -11.47 -0.47 -13.99
C GLY A 59 -10.03 -1.01 -14.10
N GLN A 60 -9.21 -0.80 -13.07
CA GLN A 60 -7.86 -1.35 -13.02
C GLN A 60 -7.87 -2.89 -13.03
N LYS A 61 -8.69 -3.51 -12.18
CA LYS A 61 -8.80 -4.98 -12.10
C LYS A 61 -9.27 -5.59 -13.43
N ARG A 62 -10.22 -4.95 -14.11
CA ARG A 62 -10.67 -5.38 -15.43
C ARG A 62 -9.57 -5.27 -16.49
N ALA A 63 -8.73 -4.23 -16.42
CA ALA A 63 -7.57 -4.12 -17.30
C ALA A 63 -6.57 -5.27 -17.05
N TYR A 64 -6.30 -5.61 -15.79
CA TYR A 64 -5.48 -6.76 -15.42
C TYR A 64 -6.05 -8.08 -15.94
N GLU A 65 -7.35 -8.30 -15.76
CA GLU A 65 -8.04 -9.49 -16.28
C GLU A 65 -7.93 -9.59 -17.82
N ASN A 66 -8.15 -8.49 -18.54
CA ASN A 66 -8.02 -8.48 -20.00
C ASN A 66 -6.60 -8.82 -20.47
N ILE A 67 -5.58 -8.25 -19.80
CA ILE A 67 -4.18 -8.55 -20.09
C ILE A 67 -3.89 -10.04 -19.82
N TYR A 68 -4.31 -10.55 -18.65
CA TYR A 68 -4.12 -11.95 -18.28
C TYR A 68 -4.74 -12.89 -19.31
N ARG A 69 -6.04 -12.71 -19.62
CA ARG A 69 -6.76 -13.55 -20.59
C ARG A 69 -6.10 -13.53 -21.97
N THR A 70 -5.70 -12.35 -22.44
CA THR A 70 -5.01 -12.18 -23.74
C THR A 70 -3.66 -12.88 -23.75
N ALA A 71 -2.86 -12.72 -22.67
CA ALA A 71 -1.58 -13.38 -22.56
C ALA A 71 -1.73 -14.91 -22.55
N LYS A 72 -2.71 -15.43 -21.80
CA LYS A 72 -2.98 -16.87 -21.71
C LYS A 72 -3.55 -17.46 -23.00
N SER A 73 -4.34 -16.72 -23.77
CA SER A 73 -4.84 -17.19 -25.07
C SER A 73 -3.75 -17.31 -26.13
N ILE A 74 -2.69 -16.50 -26.04
CA ILE A 74 -1.54 -16.54 -26.96
C ILE A 74 -0.51 -17.56 -26.49
N ARG A 75 -0.15 -17.54 -25.20
CA ARG A 75 0.85 -18.42 -24.62
C ARG A 75 0.42 -18.85 -23.21
N PRO A 76 -0.25 -20.00 -23.06
CA PRO A 76 -0.82 -20.43 -21.77
C PRO A 76 0.19 -20.50 -20.61
N TYR A 77 1.46 -20.79 -20.92
CA TYR A 77 2.53 -20.95 -19.93
C TYR A 77 3.23 -19.64 -19.52
N ILE A 78 2.94 -18.50 -20.16
CA ILE A 78 3.56 -17.23 -19.73
C ILE A 78 3.02 -16.83 -18.36
N GLN A 79 3.90 -16.44 -17.44
CA GLN A 79 3.47 -15.95 -16.13
C GLN A 79 3.09 -14.48 -16.22
N VAL A 80 1.96 -14.13 -15.62
CA VAL A 80 1.44 -12.77 -15.51
C VAL A 80 1.24 -12.47 -14.03
N GLY A 81 1.63 -11.27 -13.60
CA GLY A 81 1.51 -10.88 -12.21
C GLY A 81 1.51 -9.38 -12.01
N TRP A 82 1.07 -8.97 -10.83
CA TRP A 82 0.75 -7.57 -10.54
C TRP A 82 1.55 -7.04 -9.37
N HIS A 83 1.80 -5.73 -9.43
CA HIS A 83 2.43 -4.99 -8.36
C HIS A 83 1.38 -4.49 -7.37
N ILE A 84 1.50 -4.87 -6.11
CA ILE A 84 0.65 -4.33 -5.04
C ILE A 84 1.45 -3.25 -4.32
N TRP A 85 0.98 -2.01 -4.40
CA TRP A 85 1.67 -0.85 -3.88
C TRP A 85 1.82 -0.88 -2.35
N HIS A 86 2.88 -0.27 -1.83
CA HIS A 86 3.25 -0.32 -0.41
C HIS A 86 2.19 0.24 0.53
N ASN A 87 1.34 1.13 0.02
CA ASN A 87 0.25 1.71 0.78
C ASN A 87 -0.71 0.63 1.36
N ASN A 88 -0.68 -0.59 0.82
CA ASN A 88 -1.32 -1.77 1.39
C ASN A 88 -0.95 -2.03 2.84
N SER A 89 0.28 -1.70 3.24
CA SER A 89 0.75 -1.84 4.61
C SER A 89 0.54 -0.59 5.46
N PHE A 90 0.03 0.52 4.91
CA PHE A 90 -0.13 1.77 5.65
C PHE A 90 -1.59 2.13 5.80
N SER A 91 -2.31 2.19 4.67
CA SER A 91 -3.69 2.62 4.61
C SER A 91 -4.63 1.42 4.72
N PRO A 92 -5.47 1.35 5.77
CA PRO A 92 -6.49 0.30 5.86
C PRO A 92 -7.54 0.45 4.75
N PHE A 93 -7.78 1.67 4.26
CA PHE A 93 -8.68 1.94 3.13
C PHE A 93 -8.16 1.31 1.84
N TYR A 94 -6.90 1.60 1.47
CA TYR A 94 -6.30 0.98 0.28
C TYR A 94 -6.25 -0.54 0.42
N ARG A 95 -5.86 -1.05 1.59
CA ARG A 95 -5.81 -2.50 1.85
C ARG A 95 -7.15 -3.20 1.63
N ALA A 96 -8.26 -2.57 2.02
CA ALA A 96 -9.60 -3.12 1.85
C ALA A 96 -9.96 -3.32 0.36
N GLU A 97 -9.33 -2.59 -0.56
CA GLU A 97 -9.56 -2.69 -2.00
C GLU A 97 -8.69 -3.78 -2.66
N GLN A 98 -7.58 -4.16 -2.01
CA GLN A 98 -6.61 -5.14 -2.48
C GLN A 98 -6.90 -6.56 -1.97
N ASP A 99 -8.10 -7.07 -2.24
CA ASP A 99 -8.45 -8.45 -1.90
C ASP A 99 -7.67 -9.47 -2.74
N TYR A 100 -6.70 -10.15 -2.12
CA TYR A 100 -5.89 -11.19 -2.75
C TYR A 100 -6.69 -12.37 -3.27
N THR A 101 -7.89 -12.63 -2.71
CA THR A 101 -8.75 -13.72 -3.19
C THR A 101 -9.30 -13.41 -4.58
N ASP A 102 -9.48 -12.14 -4.91
CA ASP A 102 -9.96 -11.70 -6.22
C ASP A 102 -8.85 -11.80 -7.28
N PHE A 103 -7.61 -11.44 -6.92
CA PHE A 103 -6.45 -11.47 -7.80
C PHE A 103 -6.18 -12.85 -8.42
N ARG A 104 -6.54 -13.95 -7.74
CA ARG A 104 -6.33 -15.32 -8.25
C ARG A 104 -6.99 -15.59 -9.60
N LYS A 105 -8.04 -14.84 -9.95
CA LYS A 105 -8.77 -14.99 -11.21
C LYS A 105 -7.94 -14.57 -12.43
N TYR A 106 -6.91 -13.75 -12.22
CA TYR A 106 -6.16 -13.11 -13.29
C TYR A 106 -4.67 -12.92 -12.95
N SER A 107 -4.09 -13.79 -12.11
CA SER A 107 -2.68 -13.68 -11.68
C SER A 107 -2.05 -15.05 -11.50
N ASP A 108 -0.81 -15.22 -11.97
CA ASP A 108 0.05 -16.36 -11.60
C ASP A 108 0.95 -16.02 -10.41
N PHE A 109 1.28 -14.73 -10.22
CA PHE A 109 2.02 -14.24 -9.07
C PHE A 109 1.61 -12.81 -8.69
N LEU A 110 1.85 -12.44 -7.44
CA LEU A 110 1.75 -11.06 -6.97
C LEU A 110 3.11 -10.62 -6.44
N LYS A 111 3.56 -9.47 -6.92
CA LYS A 111 4.70 -8.75 -6.35
C LYS A 111 4.16 -7.73 -5.33
N VAL A 112 4.07 -8.16 -4.08
CA VAL A 112 3.58 -7.33 -2.98
C VAL A 112 4.74 -6.51 -2.41
N VAL A 113 4.59 -5.20 -2.34
CA VAL A 113 5.64 -4.34 -1.79
C VAL A 113 5.70 -4.47 -0.27
N MET A 114 6.85 -4.91 0.25
CA MET A 114 7.11 -5.06 1.68
C MET A 114 8.46 -4.42 2.03
N TYR A 115 8.64 -3.17 1.61
CA TYR A 115 9.89 -2.46 1.85
C TYR A 115 10.06 -2.20 3.34
N ASN A 116 11.13 -2.73 3.92
CA ASN A 116 11.36 -2.61 5.35
C ASN A 116 12.19 -1.34 5.63
N ASN A 117 13.17 -0.98 4.78
CA ASN A 117 14.03 0.18 5.04
C ASN A 117 13.28 1.51 4.85
N CYS A 118 12.98 1.87 3.60
CA CYS A 118 12.24 3.08 3.27
C CYS A 118 10.77 3.04 3.73
N GLY A 119 10.28 1.86 4.15
CA GLY A 119 8.95 1.69 4.71
C GLY A 119 8.72 2.49 5.99
N GLY A 120 9.71 2.58 6.87
CA GLY A 120 9.60 3.35 8.11
C GLY A 120 9.36 4.84 7.85
N PRO A 121 10.28 5.53 7.14
CA PRO A 121 10.06 6.93 6.73
C PRO A 121 8.74 7.17 6.00
N ARG A 122 8.34 6.25 5.11
CA ARG A 122 7.06 6.36 4.37
C ARG A 122 5.85 6.24 5.28
N LEU A 123 5.86 5.31 6.24
CA LEU A 123 4.79 5.18 7.22
C LEU A 123 4.74 6.40 8.14
N ALA A 124 5.89 6.90 8.60
CA ALA A 124 5.95 8.12 9.40
C ALA A 124 5.37 9.32 8.64
N SER A 125 5.71 9.47 7.36
CA SER A 125 5.16 10.52 6.48
C SER A 125 3.66 10.34 6.25
N TYR A 126 3.20 9.11 5.98
CA TYR A 126 1.78 8.79 5.85
C TYR A 126 0.99 9.19 7.09
N VAL A 127 1.44 8.77 8.28
CA VAL A 127 0.78 9.08 9.55
C VAL A 127 0.72 10.58 9.81
N LYS A 128 1.84 11.30 9.65
CA LYS A 128 1.89 12.77 9.80
C LYS A 128 0.96 13.49 8.80
N SER A 129 0.75 12.91 7.63
CA SER A 129 -0.16 13.47 6.62
C SER A 129 -1.62 13.25 7.01
N VAL A 130 -2.01 12.01 7.36
CA VAL A 130 -3.42 11.70 7.65
C VAL A 130 -3.88 12.28 8.99
N SER A 131 -2.97 12.49 9.95
CA SER A 131 -3.21 13.23 11.20
C SER A 131 -3.46 14.73 10.98
N ARG A 132 -3.44 15.22 9.74
CA ARG A 132 -3.82 16.60 9.36
C ARG A 132 -5.07 16.64 8.48
N THR A 133 -5.78 15.51 8.42
CA THR A 133 -6.98 15.33 7.58
C THR A 133 -8.10 14.69 8.41
N MET A 134 -8.63 13.53 8.02
CA MET A 134 -9.72 12.83 8.72
C MET A 134 -9.39 12.45 10.17
N PHE A 135 -8.10 12.37 10.52
CA PHE A 135 -7.63 12.05 11.88
C PHE A 135 -7.00 13.26 12.60
N ALA A 136 -7.34 14.50 12.22
CA ALA A 136 -6.76 15.69 12.83
C ALA A 136 -7.18 15.95 14.29
N ASP A 137 -8.12 15.17 14.83
CA ASP A 137 -8.42 15.15 16.28
C ASP A 137 -7.39 14.34 17.09
N PHE A 138 -6.52 13.58 16.44
CA PHE A 138 -5.48 12.76 17.08
C PHE A 138 -4.09 13.37 16.83
N SER A 139 -3.20 13.19 17.80
CA SER A 139 -1.77 13.39 17.58
C SER A 139 -1.21 12.35 16.58
N PRO A 140 -0.11 12.66 15.87
CA PRO A 140 0.55 11.69 14.99
C PRO A 140 0.90 10.37 15.69
N ASP A 141 1.32 10.38 16.96
CA ASP A 141 1.63 9.17 17.73
C ASP A 141 0.38 8.32 18.00
N GLU A 142 -0.76 8.95 18.32
CA GLU A 142 -2.03 8.23 18.49
C GLU A 142 -2.52 7.62 17.17
N VAL A 143 -2.35 8.34 16.05
CA VAL A 143 -2.67 7.80 14.72
C VAL A 143 -1.77 6.61 14.40
N LEU A 144 -0.46 6.68 14.67
CA LEU A 144 0.44 5.54 14.46
C LEU A 144 0.01 4.33 15.30
N ALA A 145 -0.27 4.54 16.58
CA ALA A 145 -0.71 3.48 17.49
C ALA A 145 -2.03 2.84 17.03
N MET A 146 -2.99 3.66 16.55
CA MET A 146 -4.23 3.19 15.95
C MET A 146 -3.96 2.37 14.68
N MET A 147 -3.13 2.87 13.76
CA MET A 147 -2.79 2.15 12.51
C MET A 147 -2.11 0.82 12.79
N TYR A 148 -1.20 0.75 13.76
CA TYR A 148 -0.59 -0.50 14.20
C TYR A 148 -1.61 -1.51 14.73
N LYS A 149 -2.62 -1.06 15.50
CA LYS A 149 -3.69 -1.96 15.95
C LYS A 149 -4.56 -2.44 14.79
N ILE A 150 -4.99 -1.55 13.91
CA ILE A 150 -5.86 -1.87 12.77
C ILE A 150 -5.16 -2.83 11.80
N GLN A 151 -3.89 -2.57 11.51
CA GLN A 151 -3.11 -3.33 10.53
C GLN A 151 -2.34 -4.51 11.16
N ASN A 152 -2.44 -4.70 12.47
CA ASN A 152 -1.78 -5.76 13.25
C ASN A 152 -0.24 -5.76 13.17
N TYR A 153 0.37 -4.58 13.38
CA TYR A 153 1.81 -4.40 13.46
C TYR A 153 2.29 -4.00 14.86
N LYS A 154 3.58 -4.21 15.08
CA LYS A 154 4.31 -3.73 16.26
C LYS A 154 5.71 -3.33 15.83
N GLU A 155 5.91 -2.03 15.64
CA GLU A 155 7.15 -1.45 15.13
C GLU A 155 7.59 -0.29 16.02
N ALA A 156 8.65 0.42 15.62
CA ALA A 156 9.19 1.55 16.37
C ALA A 156 8.16 2.70 16.54
N ASP A 157 8.34 3.52 17.58
CA ASP A 157 7.57 4.75 17.75
C ASP A 157 7.84 5.75 16.61
N LEU A 158 7.01 6.80 16.51
CA LEU A 158 7.06 7.73 15.39
C LEU A 158 8.42 8.46 15.27
N GLN A 159 9.10 8.71 16.39
CA GLN A 159 10.39 9.39 16.41
C GLN A 159 11.49 8.49 15.83
N GLN A 160 11.46 7.20 16.18
CA GLN A 160 12.47 6.24 15.77
C GLN A 160 12.18 5.58 14.42
N LEU A 161 10.92 5.56 13.98
CA LEU A 161 10.48 4.84 12.78
C LEU A 161 11.22 5.27 11.49
N GLN A 162 11.50 6.56 11.34
CA GLN A 162 12.23 7.06 10.17
C GLN A 162 13.71 6.65 10.15
N HIS A 163 14.30 6.38 11.32
CA HIS A 163 15.71 6.00 11.45
C HIS A 163 15.89 4.48 11.47
N ARG A 164 14.91 3.74 12.00
CA ARG A 164 14.95 2.28 12.11
C ARG A 164 14.40 1.55 10.89
N GLY A 165 13.47 2.16 10.16
CA GLY A 165 12.66 1.41 9.19
C GLY A 165 11.60 0.55 9.89
N LEU A 166 10.97 -0.32 9.11
CA LEU A 166 10.15 -1.44 9.58
C LEU A 166 11.04 -2.67 9.74
N SER A 167 10.66 -3.55 10.66
CA SER A 167 11.41 -4.75 10.98
C SER A 167 11.24 -5.87 9.94
N ALA A 168 12.13 -6.86 10.00
CA ALA A 168 11.93 -8.13 9.29
C ALA A 168 10.68 -8.89 9.78
N ASN A 169 10.20 -8.65 11.01
CA ASN A 169 8.96 -9.24 11.52
C ASN A 169 7.73 -8.69 10.78
N TYR A 170 7.70 -7.38 10.49
CA TYR A 170 6.69 -6.78 9.63
C TYR A 170 6.64 -7.47 8.27
N LEU A 171 7.81 -7.68 7.64
CA LEU A 171 7.88 -8.35 6.33
C LEU A 171 7.37 -9.80 6.41
N GLU A 172 7.79 -10.56 7.43
CA GLU A 172 7.34 -11.94 7.66
C GLU A 172 5.81 -12.01 7.82
N ARG A 173 5.23 -11.08 8.59
CA ARG A 173 3.78 -10.97 8.80
C ARG A 173 3.03 -10.62 7.52
N GLU A 174 3.49 -9.60 6.80
CA GLU A 174 2.88 -9.21 5.52
C GLU A 174 2.93 -10.35 4.51
N THR A 175 4.03 -11.10 4.49
CA THR A 175 4.19 -12.27 3.62
C THR A 175 3.19 -13.36 3.99
N ARG A 176 3.06 -13.70 5.28
CA ARG A 176 2.07 -14.70 5.73
C ARG A 176 0.64 -14.28 5.42
N TRP A 177 0.32 -13.01 5.62
CA TRP A 177 -1.02 -12.49 5.31
C TRP A 177 -1.31 -12.57 3.82
N ALA A 178 -0.33 -12.20 2.98
CA ALA A 178 -0.48 -12.31 1.54
C ALA A 178 -0.67 -13.76 1.07
N LEU A 179 0.11 -14.70 1.61
CA LEU A 179 -0.04 -16.12 1.31
C LEU A 179 -1.42 -16.66 1.73
N ALA A 180 -1.91 -16.28 2.91
CA ALA A 180 -3.20 -16.74 3.41
C ALA A 180 -4.39 -16.29 2.52
N GLY A 181 -4.29 -15.13 1.87
CA GLY A 181 -5.35 -14.59 1.02
C GLY A 181 -5.22 -14.93 -0.47
N SER A 182 -4.18 -15.63 -0.91
CA SER A 182 -3.82 -15.73 -2.33
C SER A 182 -3.75 -17.17 -2.86
N ASP A 183 -4.50 -18.10 -2.29
CA ASP A 183 -4.47 -19.52 -2.63
C ASP A 183 -4.34 -19.78 -4.15
N GLY A 184 -3.33 -20.55 -4.54
CA GLY A 184 -2.96 -20.84 -5.93
C GLY A 184 -2.10 -19.77 -6.65
N VAL A 185 -1.83 -18.62 -6.04
CA VAL A 185 -1.02 -17.53 -6.60
C VAL A 185 0.32 -17.43 -5.86
N LYS A 186 1.43 -17.29 -6.59
CA LYS A 186 2.74 -17.12 -5.95
C LYS A 186 2.84 -15.72 -5.35
N ILE A 187 3.37 -15.60 -4.14
CA ILE A 187 3.65 -14.31 -3.51
C ILE A 187 5.15 -14.06 -3.55
N TRP A 188 5.54 -12.94 -4.18
CA TRP A 188 6.91 -12.46 -4.23
C TRP A 188 7.03 -11.14 -3.47
N PRO A 189 7.44 -11.17 -2.19
CA PRO A 189 7.74 -9.97 -1.44
C PRO A 189 8.75 -9.09 -2.18
N GLY A 190 8.39 -7.83 -2.36
CA GLY A 190 9.27 -6.79 -2.88
C GLY A 190 10.12 -6.24 -1.74
N ILE A 191 11.42 -6.51 -1.77
CA ILE A 191 12.39 -6.04 -0.78
C ILE A 191 13.08 -4.80 -1.34
N ASP A 192 13.17 -3.73 -0.55
CA ASP A 192 13.88 -2.54 -0.97
C ASP A 192 15.38 -2.66 -0.74
N ILE A 193 16.12 -2.33 -1.78
CA ILE A 193 17.57 -2.31 -1.82
C ILE A 193 17.96 -0.92 -2.31
N ASP A 194 18.54 -0.13 -1.41
CA ASP A 194 19.09 1.20 -1.70
C ASP A 194 18.08 2.17 -2.33
N ILE A 195 16.79 2.02 -2.02
CA ILE A 195 15.78 3.00 -2.42
C ILE A 195 16.12 4.32 -1.70
N PRO A 196 16.18 5.46 -2.42
CA PRO A 196 16.51 6.74 -1.82
C PRO A 196 15.57 7.11 -0.67
N THR A 197 16.17 7.46 0.46
CA THR A 197 15.55 8.05 1.65
C THR A 197 16.24 9.37 1.99
N GLY A 198 15.63 10.21 2.83
CA GLY A 198 16.22 11.46 3.32
C GLY A 198 17.59 11.27 3.97
N SER A 199 18.41 12.31 4.04
CA SER A 199 19.81 12.19 4.50
C SER A 199 19.97 11.57 5.89
N ASP A 200 19.00 11.80 6.78
CA ASP A 200 18.96 11.31 8.17
C ASP A 200 17.99 10.13 8.37
N GLU A 201 17.49 9.53 7.28
CA GLU A 201 16.57 8.40 7.33
C GLU A 201 17.29 7.06 7.12
N LYS A 202 16.65 5.96 7.55
CA LYS A 202 17.18 4.59 7.42
C LYS A 202 17.75 4.34 6.03
N LYS A 203 18.99 3.87 6.01
CA LYS A 203 19.69 3.38 4.81
C LYS A 203 19.70 1.87 4.82
N THR A 204 19.68 1.27 3.63
CA THR A 204 19.81 -0.17 3.47
C THR A 204 21.22 -0.61 3.85
N GLU A 205 21.31 -1.53 4.80
CA GLU A 205 22.53 -2.22 5.19
C GLU A 205 22.44 -3.71 4.83
N PRO A 206 23.59 -4.40 4.65
CA PRO A 206 23.61 -5.82 4.29
C PRO A 206 22.78 -6.72 5.22
N ASP A 207 22.79 -6.43 6.52
CA ASP A 207 22.05 -7.21 7.51
C ASP A 207 20.54 -7.05 7.38
N ASP A 208 20.04 -5.82 7.11
CA ASP A 208 18.61 -5.59 6.83
C ASP A 208 18.13 -6.47 5.68
N VAL A 209 18.96 -6.57 4.62
CA VAL A 209 18.65 -7.36 3.43
C VAL A 209 18.65 -8.85 3.74
N ARG A 210 19.68 -9.35 4.46
CA ARG A 210 19.74 -10.76 4.87
C ARG A 210 18.52 -11.14 5.70
N GLU A 211 18.16 -10.33 6.68
CA GLU A 211 17.03 -10.60 7.55
C GLU A 211 15.69 -10.55 6.81
N SER A 212 15.53 -9.58 5.91
CA SER A 212 14.32 -9.44 5.08
C SER A 212 14.13 -10.61 4.13
N VAL A 213 15.21 -11.04 3.46
CA VAL A 213 15.17 -12.23 2.58
C VAL A 213 14.83 -13.48 3.38
N ARG A 214 15.49 -13.69 4.53
CA ARG A 214 15.19 -14.83 5.41
C ARG A 214 13.76 -14.79 5.93
N ALA A 215 13.24 -13.61 6.31
CA ALA A 215 11.87 -13.43 6.76
C ALA A 215 10.85 -13.80 5.67
N ALA A 216 11.08 -13.38 4.42
CA ALA A 216 10.22 -13.76 3.29
C ALA A 216 10.12 -15.28 3.14
N PHE A 217 11.28 -15.97 3.15
CA PHE A 217 11.31 -17.43 3.00
C PHE A 217 10.78 -18.18 4.22
N ARG A 218 11.08 -17.72 5.45
CA ARG A 218 10.48 -18.27 6.68
C ARG A 218 8.96 -18.16 6.71
N ALA A 219 8.40 -17.13 6.08
CA ALA A 219 6.96 -16.98 5.92
C ALA A 219 6.35 -17.91 4.86
N GLY A 220 7.17 -18.53 4.01
CA GLY A 220 6.73 -19.44 2.95
C GLY A 220 6.63 -18.82 1.55
N ALA A 221 7.22 -17.64 1.32
CA ALA A 221 7.25 -17.06 -0.02
C ALA A 221 7.96 -17.98 -1.01
N GLN A 222 7.38 -18.15 -2.21
CA GLN A 222 7.96 -18.99 -3.26
C GLN A 222 9.09 -18.30 -4.04
N GLY A 223 9.34 -17.02 -3.75
CA GLY A 223 10.34 -16.18 -4.38
C GLY A 223 10.27 -14.77 -3.82
N LEU A 224 11.10 -13.87 -4.33
CA LEU A 224 11.13 -12.46 -3.93
C LEU A 224 11.59 -11.59 -5.10
N VAL A 225 11.37 -10.28 -4.98
CA VAL A 225 11.86 -9.30 -5.95
C VAL A 225 12.69 -8.24 -5.23
N LEU A 226 13.96 -8.10 -5.62
CA LEU A 226 14.80 -6.98 -5.18
C LEU A 226 14.41 -5.72 -5.96
N TRP A 227 14.18 -4.62 -5.26
CA TRP A 227 13.65 -3.37 -5.82
C TRP A 227 14.51 -2.16 -5.35
N ARG A 228 14.65 -1.05 -6.07
CA ARG A 228 13.89 -0.58 -7.25
C ARG A 228 14.57 -0.75 -8.59
N LYS A 229 15.88 -0.54 -8.66
CA LYS A 229 16.61 -0.54 -9.91
C LYS A 229 17.99 -1.10 -9.68
N TYR A 230 18.36 -2.16 -10.41
CA TYR A 230 19.64 -2.84 -10.24
C TYR A 230 20.84 -1.88 -10.26
N SER A 231 20.85 -0.90 -11.17
CA SER A 231 21.94 0.08 -11.29
C SER A 231 22.10 1.02 -10.08
N GLU A 232 21.10 1.09 -9.19
CA GLU A 232 21.11 1.92 -7.98
C GLU A 232 21.54 1.09 -6.74
N MET A 233 21.59 -0.25 -6.86
CA MET A 233 21.83 -1.16 -5.74
C MET A 233 23.33 -1.31 -5.47
N ARG A 234 23.71 -1.16 -4.20
CA ARG A 234 25.08 -1.39 -3.76
C ARG A 234 25.39 -2.88 -3.80
N LEU A 235 26.56 -3.23 -4.34
CA LEU A 235 26.97 -4.64 -4.50
C LEU A 235 27.02 -5.40 -3.17
N ALA A 236 27.33 -4.73 -2.06
CA ALA A 236 27.32 -5.35 -0.73
C ALA A 236 25.92 -5.83 -0.32
N ASN A 237 24.88 -5.02 -0.59
CA ASN A 237 23.49 -5.35 -0.29
C ASN A 237 22.97 -6.48 -1.21
N LEU A 238 23.36 -6.45 -2.49
CA LEU A 238 23.06 -7.55 -3.43
C LEU A 238 23.73 -8.86 -3.02
N ARG A 239 24.99 -8.81 -2.57
CA ARG A 239 25.71 -9.99 -2.07
C ARG A 239 24.99 -10.58 -0.87
N ALA A 240 24.55 -9.73 0.06
CA ALA A 240 23.80 -10.13 1.24
C ALA A 240 22.48 -10.84 0.89
N ALA A 241 21.74 -10.33 -0.12
CA ALA A 241 20.56 -11.03 -0.64
C ALA A 241 20.92 -12.41 -1.22
N GLY A 242 21.96 -12.49 -2.04
CA GLY A 242 22.40 -13.76 -2.64
C GLY A 242 22.87 -14.79 -1.62
N GLU A 243 23.55 -14.36 -0.55
CA GLU A 243 23.92 -15.22 0.58
C GLU A 243 22.68 -15.75 1.31
N ALA A 244 21.70 -14.88 1.58
CA ALA A 244 20.47 -15.27 2.26
C ALA A 244 19.59 -16.24 1.45
N VAL A 245 19.60 -16.14 0.11
CA VAL A 245 18.88 -17.08 -0.77
C VAL A 245 19.53 -18.48 -0.79
N ARG A 246 20.84 -18.57 -0.57
CA ARG A 246 21.59 -19.84 -0.64
C ARG A 246 21.68 -20.60 0.69
N ALA A 247 21.36 -19.93 1.80
CA ALA A 247 21.43 -20.49 3.16
C ALA A 247 20.17 -21.29 3.50
#